data_AF-E8U9I3-F1
#
_entry.id   AF-E8U9I3-F1
#
_cell.length_a   1.000
_cell.length_b   1.000
_cell.length_c   1.000
_cell.angle_alpha   90.00
_cell.angle_beta   90.00
_cell.angle_gamma   90.00
#
_symmetry.space_group_name_H-M   'P 1'
#
loop_
_entity.id
_entity.type
_entity.pdbx_description
1 polymer ?
#
loop_
_entity_poly.entity_id
_entity_poly.type
_entity_poly.pdbx_seq_one_letter_code
_entity_poly.pdbx_strand_id
1 'polypeptide(L)'
;MNTPTDTWRARALRYTLIYVLLACVLVGLRYQTRDVRPTLNTLNAERVSLQQQRAALELTVQGLTSEPRVRAWALQNGMTPFTRIDKTAAAFKALPVPAALVTHPTFEVITRWK
;
A
#
# COMPACT_ATOMS: atom_id res chain seq x y z
N MET A 1 -30.58 -11.73 -68.43
CA MET A 1 -31.72 -10.79 -68.54
C MET A 1 -32.18 -10.52 -67.11
N ASN A 2 -31.71 -9.44 -66.49
CA ASN A 2 -32.00 -9.14 -65.08
C ASN A 2 -33.38 -8.50 -65.02
N THR A 3 -34.38 -9.21 -64.50
CA THR A 3 -35.72 -8.65 -64.38
C THR A 3 -35.72 -7.55 -63.31
N PRO A 4 -36.52 -6.48 -63.45
CA PRO A 4 -36.55 -5.37 -62.48
C PRO A 4 -36.81 -5.87 -61.05
N THR A 5 -37.55 -6.96 -60.88
CA THR A 5 -37.81 -7.65 -59.60
C THR A 5 -36.54 -8.14 -58.89
N ASP A 6 -35.49 -8.54 -59.61
CA ASP A 6 -34.24 -9.01 -58.99
C ASP A 6 -33.46 -7.88 -58.32
N THR A 7 -33.55 -6.66 -58.85
CA THR A 7 -32.84 -5.50 -58.28
C THR A 7 -33.41 -5.08 -56.91
N TRP A 8 -34.74 -5.14 -56.75
CA TRP A 8 -35.42 -4.84 -55.50
C TRP A 8 -35.15 -5.90 -54.42
N ARG A 9 -35.16 -7.18 -54.82
CA ARG A 9 -34.84 -8.30 -53.92
C ARG A 9 -33.40 -8.24 -53.44
N ALA A 10 -32.45 -7.95 -54.33
CA ALA A 10 -31.04 -7.82 -53.98
C ALA A 10 -30.78 -6.65 -53.00
N ARG A 11 -31.46 -5.51 -53.18
CA ARG A 11 -31.38 -4.37 -52.23
C ARG A 11 -31.99 -4.72 -50.88
N ALA A 12 -33.17 -5.34 -50.86
CA ALA A 12 -33.83 -5.76 -49.63
C ALA A 12 -32.95 -6.73 -48.83
N LEU A 13 -32.36 -7.73 -49.50
CA LEU A 13 -31.42 -8.68 -48.89
C LEU A 13 -30.17 -8.00 -48.31
N ARG A 14 -29.61 -7.00 -49.00
CA ARG A 14 -28.47 -6.24 -48.47
C ARG A 14 -28.83 -5.50 -47.19
N TYR A 15 -29.96 -4.80 -47.16
CA TYR A 15 -30.37 -4.06 -45.98
C TYR A 15 -30.70 -4.99 -44.81
N THR A 16 -31.44 -6.09 -45.03
CA THR A 16 -31.73 -7.05 -43.95
C THR A 16 -30.46 -7.67 -43.40
N LEU A 17 -29.50 -8.03 -44.25
CA LEU A 17 -28.22 -8.59 -43.80
C LEU A 17 -27.42 -7.59 -42.97
N ILE A 18 -27.40 -6.31 -43.35
CA ILE A 18 -26.78 -5.23 -42.54
C ILE A 18 -27.44 -5.13 -41.17
N TYR A 19 -28.77 -5.12 -41.10
CA TYR A 19 -29.48 -5.05 -39.82
C TYR A 19 -29.26 -6.28 -38.95
N VAL A 20 -29.18 -7.48 -39.54
CA VAL A 20 -28.85 -8.71 -38.81
C VAL A 20 -27.43 -8.65 -38.27
N LEU A 21 -26.46 -8.19 -39.05
CA LEU A 21 -25.09 -8.00 -38.57
C LEU A 21 -25.04 -6.99 -37.43
N LEU A 22 -25.73 -5.85 -37.57
CA LEU A 22 -25.82 -4.83 -36.53
C LEU A 22 -26.42 -5.41 -35.24
N ALA A 23 -27.50 -6.18 -35.35
CA ALA A 23 -28.13 -6.85 -34.22
C ALA A 23 -27.17 -7.85 -33.55
N CYS A 24 -26.46 -8.67 -34.33
CA CYS A 24 -25.44 -9.59 -33.82
C CYS A 24 -24.34 -8.85 -33.06
N VAL A 25 -23.84 -7.73 -33.59
CA VAL A 25 -22.81 -6.92 -32.92
C VAL A 25 -23.35 -6.35 -31.60
N LEU A 26 -24.56 -5.79 -31.58
CA LEU A 26 -25.16 -5.23 -30.38
C LEU A 26 -25.41 -6.30 -29.31
N VAL A 27 -25.89 -7.48 -29.70
CA VAL A 27 -26.11 -8.61 -28.79
C VAL A 27 -24.79 -9.16 -28.28
N GLY A 28 -23.79 -9.32 -29.15
CA GLY A 28 -22.45 -9.75 -28.76
C GLY A 28 -21.80 -8.79 -27.76
N LEU A 29 -21.89 -7.49 -28.01
CA LEU A 29 -21.37 -6.47 -27.10
C LEU A 29 -22.11 -6.48 -25.75
N ARG A 30 -23.43 -6.66 -25.78
CA ARG A 30 -24.24 -6.77 -24.56
C ARG A 30 -23.92 -8.05 -23.78
N TYR A 31 -23.62 -9.14 -24.46
CA TYR A 31 -23.21 -10.39 -23.83
C TYR A 31 -21.83 -10.26 -23.18
N GLN A 32 -20.85 -9.68 -23.88
CA GLN A 32 -19.50 -9.45 -23.36
C GLN A 32 -19.48 -8.51 -22.14
N THR A 33 -20.36 -7.52 -22.09
CA THR A 33 -20.42 -6.55 -20.99
C THR A 33 -21.30 -7.01 -19.82
N ARG A 34 -22.04 -8.12 -19.97
CA ARG A 34 -22.98 -8.63 -18.97
C ARG A 34 -22.28 -8.94 -17.63
N ASP A 35 -21.11 -9.54 -17.70
CA ASP A 35 -20.44 -10.08 -16.52
C ASP A 35 -19.52 -9.07 -15.83
N VAL A 36 -19.28 -7.90 -16.44
CA VAL A 36 -18.42 -6.85 -15.86
C VAL A 36 -19.00 -6.30 -14.55
N ARG A 37 -20.30 -6.04 -14.49
CA ARG A 37 -20.95 -5.54 -13.27
C ARG A 37 -20.93 -6.56 -12.10
N PRO A 38 -21.36 -7.82 -12.29
CA PRO A 38 -21.33 -8.78 -11.19
C PRO A 38 -19.89 -9.13 -10.74
N THR A 39 -18.93 -9.21 -11.66
CA THR A 39 -17.51 -9.43 -11.29
C THR A 39 -16.95 -8.27 -10.48
N LEU A 40 -17.24 -7.02 -10.84
CA LEU A 40 -16.82 -5.87 -10.03
C LEU A 40 -17.48 -5.87 -8.64
N ASN A 41 -18.76 -6.25 -8.54
CA ASN A 41 -19.46 -6.32 -7.26
C ASN A 41 -18.90 -7.40 -6.34
N THR A 42 -18.59 -8.58 -6.88
CA THR A 42 -17.97 -9.68 -6.11
C THR A 42 -16.58 -9.29 -5.62
N LEU A 43 -15.75 -8.69 -6.47
CA LEU A 43 -14.43 -8.17 -6.09
C LEU A 43 -14.52 -7.06 -5.03
N ASN A 44 -15.50 -6.17 -5.12
CA ASN A 44 -15.71 -5.14 -4.11
C ASN A 44 -16.14 -5.74 -2.76
N ALA A 45 -17.04 -6.74 -2.78
CA ALA A 45 -17.46 -7.42 -1.56
C ALA A 45 -16.28 -8.14 -0.87
N GLU A 46 -15.43 -8.80 -1.65
CA GLU A 46 -14.21 -9.45 -1.13
C GLU A 46 -13.21 -8.43 -0.58
N ARG A 47 -13.00 -7.30 -1.27
CA ARG A 47 -12.14 -6.22 -0.74
C ARG A 47 -12.64 -5.69 0.59
N VAL A 48 -13.94 -5.46 0.72
CA VAL A 48 -14.54 -4.98 1.98
C VAL A 48 -14.37 -6.00 3.09
N SER A 49 -14.57 -7.29 2.82
CA SER A 49 -14.40 -8.34 3.83
C SER A 49 -12.94 -8.45 4.30
N LEU A 50 -11.98 -8.38 3.38
CA LEU A 50 -10.54 -8.39 3.72
C LEU A 50 -10.12 -7.16 4.52
N GLN A 51 -10.67 -5.98 4.20
CA GLN A 51 -10.41 -4.76 4.97
C GLN A 51 -10.94 -4.88 6.40
N GLN A 52 -12.12 -5.45 6.59
CA GLN A 52 -12.69 -5.70 7.92
C GLN A 52 -11.84 -6.69 8.71
N GLN A 53 -11.39 -7.79 8.09
CA GLN A 53 -10.51 -8.77 8.72
C GLN A 53 -9.18 -8.13 9.14
N ARG A 54 -8.59 -7.31 8.27
CA ARG A 54 -7.37 -6.57 8.58
C ARG A 54 -7.56 -5.65 9.78
N ALA A 55 -8.64 -4.88 9.81
CA ALA A 55 -8.93 -3.97 10.92
C ALA A 55 -9.11 -4.73 12.25
N ALA A 56 -9.82 -5.86 12.22
CA ALA A 56 -9.99 -6.71 13.40
C ALA A 56 -8.66 -7.32 13.88
N LEU A 57 -7.82 -7.78 12.95
CA LEU A 57 -6.47 -8.29 13.26
C LEU A 57 -5.59 -7.19 13.84
N GLU A 58 -5.65 -5.98 13.29
CA GLU A 58 -4.88 -4.83 13.79
C GLU A 58 -5.27 -4.47 15.22
N LEU A 59 -6.57 -4.43 15.54
CA LEU A 59 -7.05 -4.24 16.90
C LEU A 59 -6.59 -5.37 17.84
N THR A 60 -6.60 -6.61 17.35
CA THR A 60 -6.12 -7.77 18.12
C THR A 60 -4.63 -7.66 18.42
N VAL A 61 -3.82 -7.32 17.40
CA VAL A 61 -2.38 -7.10 17.56
C VAL A 61 -2.13 -5.98 18.55
N GLN A 62 -2.76 -4.82 18.39
CA GLN A 62 -2.64 -3.70 19.33
C GLN A 62 -2.99 -4.11 20.77
N GLY A 63 -4.05 -4.90 20.94
CA GLY A 63 -4.44 -5.45 22.25
C GLY A 63 -3.40 -6.42 22.83
N LEU A 64 -2.73 -7.23 22.00
CA LEU A 64 -1.68 -8.16 22.41
C LEU A 64 -0.33 -7.46 22.66
N THR A 65 0.00 -6.45 21.87
CA THR A 65 1.26 -5.70 21.94
C THR A 65 1.20 -4.51 22.89
N SER A 66 0.08 -4.31 23.60
CA SER A 66 -0.02 -3.27 24.63
C SER A 66 1.07 -3.45 25.68
N GLU A 67 1.82 -2.38 25.97
CA GLU A 67 2.93 -2.38 26.92
C GLU A 67 2.63 -3.08 28.26
N PRO A 68 1.48 -2.81 28.94
CA PRO A 68 1.17 -3.50 30.19
C PRO A 68 1.00 -5.02 30.01
N ARG A 69 0.46 -5.47 28.88
CA ARG A 69 0.24 -6.89 28.60
C ARG A 69 1.51 -7.61 28.21
N VAL A 70 2.35 -6.98 27.38
CA VAL A 70 3.69 -7.48 27.06
C VAL A 70 4.54 -7.60 28.32
N ARG A 71 4.48 -6.60 29.21
CA ARG A 71 5.16 -6.64 30.50
C ARG A 71 4.63 -7.77 31.41
N ALA A 72 3.32 -7.94 31.49
CA ALA A 72 2.71 -9.02 32.28
C ALA A 72 3.11 -10.41 31.74
N TRP A 73 3.09 -10.60 30.43
CA TRP A 73 3.57 -11.82 29.77
C TRP A 73 5.06 -12.06 30.06
N ALA A 74 5.91 -11.04 29.92
CA ALA A 74 7.33 -11.15 30.18
C ALA A 74 7.62 -11.59 31.62
N LEU A 75 6.91 -10.99 32.59
CA LEU A 75 7.00 -11.37 34.01
C LEU A 75 6.54 -12.81 34.26
N GLN A 76 5.45 -13.25 33.63
CA GLN A 76 4.97 -14.64 33.72
C GLN A 76 5.97 -15.66 33.14
N ASN A 77 6.72 -15.26 32.12
CA ASN A 77 7.75 -16.11 31.48
C ASN A 77 9.13 -15.97 32.15
N GLY A 78 9.21 -15.38 33.35
CA GLY A 78 10.44 -15.30 34.14
C GLY A 78 11.42 -14.22 33.69
N MET A 79 11.03 -13.29 32.82
CA MET A 79 11.87 -12.14 32.48
C MET A 79 11.88 -11.11 33.61
N THR A 80 13.06 -10.62 33.96
CA THR A 80 13.26 -9.58 34.97
C THR A 80 13.30 -8.18 34.35
N PRO A 81 12.57 -7.20 34.90
CA PRO A 81 12.63 -5.82 34.41
C PRO A 81 14.05 -5.25 34.55
N PHE A 82 14.49 -4.45 33.59
CA PHE A 82 15.78 -3.72 33.67
C PHE A 82 15.91 -2.83 34.91
N THR A 83 14.80 -2.42 35.53
CA THR A 83 14.81 -1.67 36.79
C THR A 83 15.18 -2.51 38.00
N ARG A 84 15.05 -3.84 37.92
CA ARG A 84 15.33 -4.81 39.00
C ARG A 84 16.56 -5.68 38.73
N ILE A 85 17.20 -5.53 37.57
CA ILE A 85 18.47 -6.20 37.27
C ILE A 85 19.57 -5.53 38.09
N ASP A 86 20.41 -6.34 38.74
CA ASP A 86 21.62 -5.86 39.42
C ASP A 86 22.56 -5.25 38.39
N LYS A 87 22.65 -3.92 38.39
CA LYS A 87 23.51 -3.17 37.49
C LYS A 87 24.94 -3.25 38.00
N THR A 88 25.72 -4.19 37.46
CA THR A 88 27.17 -4.18 37.65
C THR A 88 27.76 -3.02 36.86
N ALA A 89 28.25 -2.00 37.56
CA ALA A 89 29.02 -0.94 36.95
C ALA A 89 30.30 -1.55 36.34
N ALA A 90 30.41 -1.55 35.02
CA ALA A 90 31.66 -1.90 34.36
C ALA A 90 32.72 -0.87 34.78
N ALA A 91 33.85 -1.33 35.29
CA ALA A 91 34.98 -0.46 35.61
C ALA A 91 35.56 0.06 34.28
N PHE A 92 35.14 1.26 33.88
CA PHE A 92 35.72 1.93 32.71
C PHE A 92 37.16 2.32 33.02
N LYS A 93 38.10 1.86 32.19
CA LYS A 93 39.50 2.29 32.26
C LYS A 93 39.54 3.79 31.99
N ALA A 94 40.04 4.57 32.95
CA ALA A 94 40.19 6.02 32.79
C ALA A 94 41.04 6.31 31.55
N LEU A 95 40.47 7.05 30.59
CA LEU A 95 41.24 7.54 29.45
C LEU A 95 42.31 8.52 29.95
N PRO A 96 43.52 8.49 29.37
CA PRO A 96 44.56 9.45 29.72
C PRO A 96 44.06 10.88 29.47
N VAL A 97 44.39 11.79 30.39
CA VAL A 97 43.99 13.20 30.32
C VAL A 97 44.51 13.79 29.00
N PRO A 98 43.63 14.38 28.16
CA PRO A 98 44.05 14.97 26.90
C PRO A 98 45.07 16.09 27.15
N ALA A 99 46.12 16.12 26.33
CA ALA A 99 47.19 17.11 26.42
C ALA A 99 46.62 18.55 26.35
N ALA A 100 47.18 19.44 27.16
CA ALA A 100 46.75 20.83 27.22
C ALA A 100 46.79 21.48 25.82
N LEU A 101 45.70 22.14 25.46
CA LEU A 101 45.58 22.85 24.19
C LEU A 101 46.63 23.97 24.13
N VAL A 102 47.40 23.98 23.04
CA VAL A 102 48.42 25.00 22.79
C VAL A 102 47.73 26.34 22.55
N THR A 103 48.03 27.35 23.36
CA THR A 103 47.47 28.69 23.22
C THR A 103 48.00 29.35 21.94
N HIS A 104 47.13 29.61 20.98
CA HIS A 104 47.52 30.34 19.77
C HIS A 104 47.65 31.84 20.06
N PRO A 105 48.65 32.55 19.50
CA PRO A 105 48.80 33.98 19.68
C PRO A 105 47.68 34.75 18.97
N THR A 106 47.17 35.77 19.64
CA THR A 106 46.15 36.70 19.13
C THR A 106 46.70 37.47 17.94
N PHE A 107 46.06 37.36 16.77
CA PHE A 107 46.39 38.18 15.62
C PHE A 107 45.48 39.42 15.59
N GLU A 108 46.07 40.61 15.55
CA GLU A 108 45.34 41.86 15.31
C GLU A 108 45.25 42.11 13.80
N VAL A 109 44.02 42.28 13.30
CA VAL A 109 43.74 42.62 11.90
C VAL A 109 43.51 44.12 11.81
N ILE A 110 44.45 44.85 11.21
CA ILE A 110 44.28 46.27 10.90
C ILE A 110 43.63 46.38 9.51
N THR A 111 42.33 46.65 9.46
CA THR A 111 41.63 46.95 8.20
C THR A 111 41.75 48.43 7.87
N ARG A 112 42.33 48.75 6.70
CA ARG A 112 42.20 50.09 6.09
C ARG A 112 41.15 50.03 4.99
N TRP A 113 40.11 50.84 5.12
CA TRP A 113 39.09 51.06 4.10
C TRP A 113 39.45 52.28 3.25
N LYS A 114 39.06 52.26 1.98
CA LYS A 114 39.26 53.32 1.00
C LYS A 114 37.90 53.93 0.64
#